data_AF-A0A951RNS3-F1
#
_entry.id   AF-A0A951RNS3-F1
#
_cell.length_a   1.000
_cell.length_b   1.000
_cell.length_c   1.000
_cell.angle_alpha   90.00
_cell.angle_beta   90.00
_cell.angle_gamma   90.00
#
_symmetry.space_group_name_H-M   'P 1'
#
loop_
_entity.id
_entity.type
_entity.pdbx_description
1 polymer ?
#
loop_
_entity_poly.entity_id
_entity_poly.type
_entity_poly.pdbx_seq_one_letter_code
_entity_poly.pdbx_strand_id
1 'polypeptide(L)'
;MIRFLGFVFFVCFSLTQLVLGQESVALKNSDPVPAGVIIERLEQKYSIIFFFQPDWFMGHTYPQSLADLPLEEAVSRIVSGLNLSATYLEGYVAIVPAAVDQGSMGVVTGERIIIGNPLLMGRQRFATLSGSILDGNTGEPLFGAVIFSENTGEGASAGLNGSF
;
A
#
# COMPACT_ATOMS: atom_id res chain seq x y z
N MET A 1 -47.42 10.62 -49.58
CA MET A 1 -47.28 9.34 -48.83
C MET A 1 -45.89 8.80 -49.14
N ILE A 2 -45.08 8.38 -48.16
CA ILE A 2 -43.62 8.13 -48.19
C ILE A 2 -42.79 9.30 -47.63
N ARG A 3 -42.89 9.50 -46.31
CA ARG A 3 -41.97 10.28 -45.47
C ARG A 3 -41.92 9.63 -44.07
N PHE A 4 -41.56 8.36 -43.99
CA PHE A 4 -41.47 7.67 -42.69
C PHE A 4 -40.46 6.50 -42.64
N LEU A 5 -39.59 6.36 -43.64
CA LEU A 5 -38.66 5.23 -43.77
C LEU A 5 -37.17 5.60 -43.59
N GLY A 6 -36.87 6.80 -43.08
CA GLY A 6 -35.49 7.25 -42.83
C GLY A 6 -35.06 7.21 -41.37
N PHE A 7 -36.00 7.13 -40.42
CA PHE A 7 -35.70 7.36 -39.00
C PHE A 7 -35.41 6.07 -38.21
N VAL A 8 -35.83 4.91 -38.71
CA VAL A 8 -35.62 3.62 -38.02
C VAL A 8 -34.20 3.08 -38.22
N PHE A 9 -33.48 3.52 -39.26
CA PHE A 9 -32.10 3.09 -39.49
C PHE A 9 -31.07 3.81 -38.60
N PHE A 10 -31.41 4.98 -38.06
CA PHE A 10 -30.49 5.78 -37.25
C PHE A 10 -30.46 5.35 -35.77
N VAL A 11 -31.53 4.72 -35.27
CA VAL A 11 -31.61 4.28 -33.86
C VAL A 11 -30.97 2.90 -33.64
N CYS A 12 -30.80 2.09 -34.69
CA CYS A 12 -30.18 0.77 -34.56
C CYS A 12 -28.64 0.81 -34.62
N PHE A 13 -28.05 1.92 -35.09
CA PHE A 13 -26.58 2.06 -35.19
C PHE A 13 -25.92 2.47 -33.86
N SER A 14 -26.70 2.96 -32.89
CA SER A 14 -26.16 3.39 -31.59
C SER A 14 -26.08 2.27 -30.54
N LEU A 15 -26.60 1.07 -30.82
CA LEU A 15 -26.59 -0.04 -29.85
C LEU A 15 -25.54 -1.13 -30.13
N THR A 16 -24.81 -1.06 -31.25
CA THR A 16 -23.80 -2.06 -31.64
C THR A 16 -22.36 -1.69 -31.28
N GLN A 17 -22.11 -0.56 -30.61
CA GLN A 17 -20.76 -0.11 -30.23
C GLN A 17 -20.32 -0.57 -28.82
N LEU A 18 -20.96 -1.57 -28.22
CA LEU A 18 -20.62 -2.02 -26.87
C LEU A 18 -20.14 -3.48 -26.79
N VAL A 19 -19.44 -3.99 -27.79
CA VAL A 19 -18.64 -5.22 -27.64
C VAL A 19 -17.44 -5.13 -28.58
N LEU A 20 -16.27 -5.53 -28.10
CA LEU A 20 -14.92 -5.46 -28.71
C LEU A 20 -14.09 -4.21 -28.38
N GLY A 21 -13.94 -3.96 -27.09
CA GLY A 21 -12.83 -3.19 -26.52
C GLY A 21 -12.01 -4.01 -25.53
N GLN A 22 -11.86 -5.33 -25.75
CA GLN A 22 -10.76 -6.06 -25.12
C GLN A 22 -9.52 -5.87 -25.99
N GLU A 23 -8.93 -4.69 -25.88
CA GLU A 23 -7.51 -4.54 -26.20
C GLU A 23 -6.79 -5.41 -25.17
N SER A 24 -6.47 -6.64 -25.58
CA SER A 24 -5.37 -7.35 -24.96
C SER A 24 -4.18 -6.43 -25.13
N VAL A 25 -3.86 -5.68 -24.07
CA VAL A 25 -2.61 -4.96 -23.95
C VAL A 25 -1.56 -6.05 -24.08
N ALA A 26 -1.09 -6.23 -25.32
CA ALA A 26 0.11 -6.95 -25.61
C ALA A 26 1.15 -6.28 -24.71
N LEU A 27 1.53 -6.96 -23.64
CA LEU A 27 2.62 -6.56 -22.78
C LEU A 27 3.78 -6.38 -23.75
N LYS A 28 4.06 -5.13 -24.10
CA LYS A 28 5.23 -4.73 -24.85
C LYS A 28 6.36 -5.31 -24.02
N ASN A 29 6.95 -6.40 -24.52
CA ASN A 29 8.07 -7.10 -23.90
C ASN A 29 9.11 -6.02 -23.61
N SER A 30 9.08 -5.55 -22.38
CA SER A 30 9.92 -4.49 -21.90
C SER A 30 11.06 -5.24 -21.26
N ASP A 31 12.22 -5.12 -21.89
CA ASP A 31 13.42 -5.78 -21.39
C ASP A 31 13.59 -5.44 -19.90
N PRO A 32 13.91 -6.42 -19.04
CA PRO A 32 14.05 -6.19 -17.61
C PRO A 32 15.13 -5.14 -17.37
N VAL A 33 14.79 -4.07 -16.65
CA VAL A 33 15.69 -2.95 -16.37
C VAL A 33 16.14 -2.98 -14.90
N PRO A 34 17.40 -2.64 -14.59
CA PRO A 34 17.84 -2.49 -13.19
C PRO A 34 17.02 -1.45 -12.42
N ALA A 35 16.88 -1.67 -11.10
CA ALA A 35 16.13 -0.78 -10.21
C ALA A 35 16.55 0.69 -10.32
N GLY A 36 17.87 0.96 -10.41
CA GLY A 36 18.41 2.33 -10.47
C GLY A 36 17.85 3.16 -11.62
N VAL A 37 17.67 2.56 -12.80
CA VAL A 37 17.12 3.27 -13.98
C VAL A 37 15.65 3.60 -13.80
N ILE A 38 14.91 2.75 -13.09
CA ILE A 38 13.48 2.99 -12.81
C ILE A 38 13.34 4.06 -11.73
N ILE A 39 14.18 4.01 -10.69
CA ILE A 39 14.20 5.01 -9.62
C ILE A 39 14.50 6.39 -10.21
N GLU A 40 15.52 6.52 -11.07
CA GLU A 40 15.86 7.79 -11.73
C GLU A 40 14.68 8.35 -12.56
N ARG A 41 13.93 7.48 -13.23
CA ARG A 41 12.72 7.89 -13.97
C ARG A 41 11.60 8.36 -13.04
N LEU A 42 11.43 7.70 -11.90
CA LEU A 42 10.46 8.11 -10.89
C LEU A 42 10.84 9.46 -10.26
N GLU A 43 12.13 9.68 -9.98
CA GLU A 43 12.66 10.97 -9.51
C GLU A 43 12.32 12.11 -10.46
N GLN A 44 12.61 11.93 -11.75
CA GLN A 44 12.33 12.94 -12.77
C GLN A 44 10.83 13.19 -12.96
N LYS A 45 10.02 12.13 -12.98
CA LYS A 45 8.57 12.23 -13.21
C LYS A 45 7.83 12.89 -12.05
N TYR A 46 8.20 12.55 -10.82
CA TYR A 46 7.50 13.03 -9.61
C TYR A 46 8.21 14.18 -8.90
N SER A 47 9.39 14.62 -9.38
CA SER A 47 10.19 15.67 -8.75
C SER A 47 10.50 15.37 -7.28
N ILE A 48 10.86 14.12 -7.00
CA ILE A 48 11.21 13.61 -5.66
C ILE A 48 12.65 13.11 -5.67
N ILE A 49 13.23 12.96 -4.47
CA ILE A 49 14.58 12.41 -4.29
C ILE A 49 14.48 11.08 -3.56
N PHE A 50 15.13 10.05 -4.07
CA PHE A 50 15.24 8.76 -3.40
C PHE A 50 16.54 8.64 -2.61
N PHE A 51 16.44 8.15 -1.38
CA PHE A 51 17.58 7.73 -0.57
C PHE A 51 17.57 6.21 -0.44
N PHE A 52 18.59 5.55 -0.97
CA PHE A 52 18.74 4.11 -0.89
C PHE A 52 20.21 3.69 -1.07
N GLN A 53 20.56 2.48 -0.63
CA GLN A 53 21.84 1.85 -0.96
C GLN A 53 21.69 1.04 -2.26
N PRO A 54 22.49 1.29 -3.31
CA PRO A 54 22.41 0.54 -4.58
C PRO A 54 22.60 -0.96 -4.42
N ASP A 55 23.42 -1.37 -3.45
CA ASP A 55 23.72 -2.78 -3.16
C ASP A 55 22.47 -3.60 -2.83
N TRP A 56 21.42 -2.97 -2.29
CA TRP A 56 20.17 -3.64 -1.93
C TRP A 56 19.35 -4.12 -3.14
N PHE A 57 19.64 -3.60 -4.33
CA PHE A 57 18.94 -3.95 -5.57
C PHE A 57 19.82 -4.78 -6.53
N MET A 58 21.01 -5.19 -6.12
CA MET A 58 21.91 -5.98 -6.97
C MET A 58 21.25 -7.30 -7.38
N GLY A 59 21.27 -7.58 -8.69
CA GLY A 59 20.69 -8.81 -9.26
C GLY A 59 19.17 -8.77 -9.47
N HIS A 60 18.50 -7.67 -9.09
CA HIS A 60 17.07 -7.49 -9.32
C HIS A 60 16.80 -6.61 -10.53
N THR A 61 15.92 -7.11 -11.41
CA THR A 61 15.47 -6.42 -12.61
C THR A 61 13.95 -6.33 -12.61
N TYR A 62 13.41 -5.22 -13.10
CA TYR A 62 11.99 -4.92 -13.06
C TYR A 62 11.49 -4.55 -14.46
N PRO A 63 10.21 -4.77 -14.75
CA PRO A 63 9.63 -4.37 -16.04
C PRO A 63 9.62 -2.85 -16.17
N GLN A 64 9.88 -2.35 -17.38
CA GLN A 64 9.90 -0.91 -17.64
C GLN A 64 8.56 -0.23 -17.37
N SER A 65 7.44 -0.97 -17.52
CA SER A 65 6.08 -0.49 -17.24
C SER A 65 5.88 -0.01 -15.81
N LEU A 66 6.79 -0.36 -14.89
CA LEU A 66 6.75 0.05 -13.50
C LEU A 66 6.99 1.56 -13.32
N ALA A 67 7.70 2.21 -14.24
CA ALA A 67 7.87 3.67 -14.23
C ALA A 67 6.59 4.44 -14.64
N ASP A 68 5.66 3.77 -15.30
CA ASP A 68 4.39 4.37 -15.74
C ASP A 68 3.34 4.41 -14.62
N LEU A 69 3.50 3.55 -13.61
CA LEU A 69 2.61 3.45 -12.45
C LEU A 69 2.65 4.70 -11.55
N PRO A 70 1.61 4.91 -10.72
CA PRO A 70 1.65 5.87 -9.61
C PRO A 70 2.84 5.59 -8.69
N LEU A 71 3.43 6.65 -8.13
CA LEU A 71 4.65 6.56 -7.31
C LEU A 71 4.56 5.49 -6.21
N GLU A 72 3.50 5.54 -5.40
CA GLU A 72 3.34 4.61 -4.28
C GLU A 72 3.26 3.15 -4.75
N GLU A 73 2.58 2.90 -5.87
CA GLU A 73 2.47 1.58 -6.45
C GLU A 73 3.81 1.12 -7.04
N ALA A 74 4.51 1.98 -7.76
CA ALA A 74 5.82 1.70 -8.32
C ALA A 74 6.83 1.35 -7.21
N VAL A 75 6.91 2.18 -6.17
CA VAL A 75 7.82 1.97 -5.03
C VAL A 75 7.45 0.70 -4.28
N SER A 76 6.16 0.48 -4.00
CA SER A 76 5.66 -0.74 -3.37
C SER A 76 6.08 -1.98 -4.16
N ARG A 77 5.99 -1.95 -5.50
CA ARG A 77 6.42 -3.06 -6.36
C ARG A 77 7.94 -3.24 -6.38
N ILE A 78 8.72 -2.16 -6.32
CA ILE A 78 10.19 -2.22 -6.25
C ILE A 78 10.64 -2.88 -4.94
N VAL A 79 10.05 -2.48 -3.81
CA VAL A 79 10.38 -3.06 -2.50
C VAL A 79 9.73 -4.43 -2.29
N SER A 80 8.64 -4.75 -3.01
CA SER A 80 7.96 -6.03 -2.87
C SER A 80 8.87 -7.21 -3.23
N GLY A 81 8.93 -8.19 -2.34
CA GLY A 81 9.81 -9.35 -2.49
C GLY A 81 11.26 -9.11 -2.04
N LEU A 82 11.61 -7.89 -1.63
CA LEU A 82 12.86 -7.58 -0.94
C LEU A 82 12.56 -7.33 0.54
N ASN A 83 13.54 -7.59 1.41
CA ASN A 83 13.44 -7.21 2.84
C ASN A 83 13.71 -5.70 3.00
N LEU A 84 12.98 -4.87 2.26
CA LEU A 84 13.10 -3.42 2.20
C LEU A 84 11.75 -2.78 2.53
N SER A 85 11.80 -1.60 3.13
CA SER A 85 10.65 -0.75 3.44
C SER A 85 10.87 0.64 2.86
N ALA A 86 9.81 1.29 2.41
CA ALA A 86 9.84 2.65 1.89
C ALA A 86 9.12 3.60 2.84
N THR A 87 9.81 4.68 3.23
CA THR A 87 9.28 5.77 4.04
C THR A 87 9.15 7.02 3.18
N TYR A 88 7.96 7.60 3.18
CA TYR A 88 7.64 8.81 2.44
C TYR A 88 7.77 10.03 3.35
N LEU A 89 8.52 11.02 2.89
CA LEU A 89 8.70 12.32 3.52
C LEU A 89 8.35 13.38 2.46
N GLU A 90 8.07 14.61 2.88
CA GLU A 90 7.73 15.69 1.93
C GLU A 90 8.86 15.92 0.90
N GLY A 91 8.66 15.43 -0.33
CA GLY A 91 9.63 15.52 -1.43
C GLY A 91 10.72 14.44 -1.45
N TYR A 92 10.72 13.50 -0.51
CA TYR A 92 11.75 12.46 -0.41
C TYR A 92 11.15 11.08 -0.17
N VAL A 93 11.81 10.06 -0.70
CA VAL A 93 11.49 8.66 -0.45
C VAL A 93 12.74 7.94 0.07
N ALA A 94 12.73 7.53 1.33
CA ALA A 94 13.81 6.76 1.91
C ALA A 94 13.46 5.27 1.86
N ILE A 95 14.25 4.48 1.12
CA ILE A 95 14.16 3.03 1.15
C ILE A 95 15.21 2.55 2.15
N VAL A 96 14.84 1.65 3.05
CA VAL A 96 15.73 1.08 4.07
C VAL A 96 15.44 -0.40 4.23
N PRO A 97 16.37 -1.22 4.77
CA PRO A 97 16.08 -2.59 5.14
C PRO A 97 14.88 -2.60 6.08
N ALA A 98 13.87 -3.40 5.73
CA ALA A 98 12.79 -3.67 6.65
C ALA A 98 13.42 -4.30 7.89
N ALA A 99 13.18 -3.69 9.05
CA ALA A 99 13.50 -4.34 10.32
C ALA A 99 12.91 -5.75 10.25
N VAL A 100 13.73 -6.76 10.53
CA VAL A 100 13.31 -8.17 10.46
C VAL A 100 12.18 -8.33 11.48
N ASP A 101 10.95 -8.25 11.00
CA ASP A 101 9.76 -8.27 11.84
C ASP A 101 9.58 -9.69 12.37
N GLN A 102 10.06 -9.92 13.58
CA GLN A 102 9.44 -10.90 14.46
C GLN A 102 8.08 -10.33 14.89
N GLY A 103 7.09 -10.43 13.99
CA GLY A 103 5.69 -10.14 14.30
C GLY A 103 5.20 -8.76 13.86
N SER A 104 4.67 -8.70 12.63
CA SER A 104 3.54 -7.85 12.23
C SER A 104 3.51 -6.43 12.80
N MET A 105 4.33 -5.53 12.26
CA MET A 105 4.09 -4.10 12.41
C MET A 105 2.86 -3.71 11.58
N GLY A 106 1.85 -3.17 12.28
CA GLY A 106 0.59 -2.83 11.65
C GLY A 106 0.74 -1.74 10.60
N VAL A 107 0.04 -1.90 9.47
CA VAL A 107 -0.06 -0.84 8.46
C VAL A 107 -0.81 0.32 9.11
N VAL A 108 -0.11 1.43 9.31
CA VAL A 108 -0.68 2.68 9.81
C VAL A 108 -1.28 3.40 8.61
N THR A 109 -2.61 3.43 8.53
CA THR A 109 -3.33 4.21 7.53
C THR A 109 -4.08 5.30 8.26
N GLY A 110 -3.48 6.51 8.32
CA GLY A 110 -4.08 7.69 8.94
C GLY A 110 -4.37 7.51 10.44
N GLU A 111 -5.63 7.20 10.77
CA GLU A 111 -6.14 7.04 12.14
C GLU A 111 -6.33 5.58 12.56
N ARG A 112 -6.07 4.61 11.67
CA ARG A 112 -6.29 3.19 11.92
C ARG A 112 -5.01 2.40 11.79
N ILE A 113 -4.68 1.67 12.85
CA ILE A 113 -3.58 0.70 12.87
C ILE A 113 -4.19 -0.70 12.75
N ILE A 114 -3.74 -1.46 11.77
CA ILE A 114 -4.13 -2.87 11.60
C ILE A 114 -3.07 -3.75 12.25
N ILE A 115 -3.38 -4.36 13.40
CA ILE A 115 -2.43 -5.25 14.10
C ILE A 115 -2.69 -6.71 13.68
N GLY A 116 -1.65 -7.40 13.20
CA GLY A 116 -1.71 -8.81 12.78
C GLY A 116 -1.71 -9.03 11.25
N ASN A 117 -1.81 -10.29 10.82
CA ASN A 117 -1.77 -10.65 9.40
C ASN A 117 -3.20 -10.71 8.80
N PRO A 118 -3.56 -9.82 7.85
CA PRO A 118 -4.90 -9.79 7.27
C PRO A 118 -5.24 -11.06 6.47
N LEU A 119 -4.25 -11.81 5.97
CA LEU A 119 -4.47 -13.09 5.29
C LEU A 119 -5.00 -14.19 6.22
N LEU A 120 -4.84 -14.01 7.53
CA LEU A 120 -5.33 -14.93 8.56
C LEU A 120 -6.67 -14.48 9.17
N MET A 121 -7.25 -13.39 8.67
CA MET A 121 -8.52 -12.85 9.18
C MET A 121 -9.63 -13.91 9.08
N GLY A 122 -10.33 -14.16 10.21
CA GLY A 122 -11.38 -15.17 10.31
C GLY A 122 -10.89 -16.60 10.60
N ARG A 123 -9.59 -16.89 10.51
CA ARG A 123 -9.02 -18.19 10.93
C ARG A 123 -8.73 -18.25 12.43
N GLN A 124 -8.27 -17.14 13.00
CA GLN A 124 -8.05 -17.00 14.44
C GLN A 124 -9.22 -16.25 15.07
N ARG A 125 -9.74 -16.79 16.17
CA ARG A 125 -10.89 -16.22 16.91
C ARG A 125 -10.49 -15.28 18.03
N PHE A 126 -9.22 -15.29 18.41
CA PHE A 126 -8.68 -14.54 19.53
C PHE A 126 -7.42 -13.81 19.08
N ALA A 127 -7.22 -12.62 19.63
CA ALA A 127 -5.99 -11.87 19.53
C ALA A 127 -5.61 -11.40 20.94
N THR A 128 -4.33 -11.43 21.26
CA THR A 128 -3.81 -10.89 22.52
C THR A 128 -3.15 -9.56 22.23
N LEU A 129 -3.66 -8.49 22.84
CA LEU A 129 -3.05 -7.17 22.82
C LEU A 129 -2.33 -6.95 24.14
N SER A 130 -1.10 -6.47 24.08
CA SER A 130 -0.31 -6.10 25.27
C SER A 130 0.49 -4.84 24.97
N GLY A 131 0.64 -3.96 25.95
CA GLY A 131 1.41 -2.73 25.76
C GLY A 131 1.53 -1.89 27.03
N SER A 132 1.88 -0.62 26.85
CA SER A 132 1.96 0.36 27.94
C SER A 132 1.22 1.64 27.57
N ILE A 133 0.48 2.20 28.53
CA ILE A 133 -0.19 3.50 28.41
C ILE A 133 0.66 4.55 29.13
N LEU A 134 1.09 5.56 28.39
CA LEU A 134 1.97 6.63 28.88
C LEU A 134 1.31 8.00 28.64
N ASP A 135 1.63 8.98 29.48
CA ASP A 135 1.28 10.38 29.26
C ASP A 135 2.10 10.95 28.10
N GLY A 136 1.44 11.56 27.12
CA GLY A 136 2.11 12.07 25.92
C GLY A 136 3.07 13.24 26.15
N ASN A 137 2.93 13.98 27.26
CA ASN A 137 3.78 15.11 27.60
C ASN A 137 4.95 14.70 28.50
N THR A 138 4.70 13.86 29.50
CA THR A 138 5.72 13.50 30.51
C THR A 138 6.40 12.16 30.23
N GLY A 139 5.78 11.29 29.42
CA GLY A 139 6.23 9.92 29.21
C GLY A 139 6.01 9.01 30.43
N GLU A 140 5.32 9.48 31.46
CA GLU A 140 5.07 8.72 32.68
C GLU A 140 3.94 7.69 32.47
N PRO A 141 3.99 6.52 33.14
CA PRO A 141 2.93 5.54 33.03
C PRO A 141 1.58 6.04 33.58
N LEU A 142 0.52 5.87 32.79
CA LEU A 142 -0.84 6.19 33.18
C LEU A 142 -1.50 4.97 33.83
N PHE A 143 -1.35 4.85 35.14
CA PHE A 143 -2.00 3.79 35.92
C PHE A 143 -3.52 3.97 35.93
N GLY A 144 -4.26 2.87 35.83
CA GLY A 144 -5.73 2.87 35.86
C GLY A 144 -6.41 3.33 34.58
N ALA A 145 -5.67 3.76 33.56
CA ALA A 145 -6.23 3.96 32.23
C ALA A 145 -6.78 2.64 31.67
N VAL A 146 -7.85 2.71 30.86
CA VAL A 146 -8.54 1.53 30.34
C VAL A 146 -8.51 1.55 28.82
N ILE A 147 -8.03 0.46 28.22
CA ILE A 147 -8.22 0.19 26.81
C ILE A 147 -9.47 -0.67 26.67
N PHE A 148 -10.38 -0.22 25.82
CA PHE A 148 -11.69 -0.82 25.65
C PHE A 148 -12.01 -0.98 24.16
N SER A 149 -12.52 -2.15 23.79
CA SER A 149 -13.02 -2.45 22.47
C SER A 149 -14.54 -2.33 22.46
N GLU A 150 -15.06 -1.28 21.83
CA GLU A 150 -16.52 -1.06 21.72
C GLU A 150 -17.24 -2.21 21.03
N ASN A 151 -16.58 -2.88 20.08
CA ASN A 151 -17.16 -3.95 19.29
C ASN A 151 -17.30 -5.27 20.07
N THR A 152 -16.36 -5.57 20.96
CA THR A 152 -16.36 -6.82 21.74
C THR A 152 -16.86 -6.64 23.17
N GLY A 153 -16.89 -5.40 23.67
CA GLY A 153 -17.21 -5.10 25.07
C GLY A 153 -16.11 -5.52 26.05
N GLU A 154 -14.93 -5.87 25.55
CA GLU A 154 -13.78 -6.30 26.35
C GLU A 154 -12.84 -5.12 26.60
N GLY A 155 -12.16 -5.11 27.74
CA GLY A 155 -11.16 -4.11 28.06
C GLY A 155 -10.15 -4.57 29.09
N ALA A 156 -9.01 -3.88 29.12
CA ALA A 156 -7.92 -4.12 30.06
C ALA A 156 -7.53 -2.79 30.72
N SER A 157 -7.30 -2.82 32.03
CA SER A 157 -6.83 -1.66 32.78
C SER A 157 -5.33 -1.73 32.99
N ALA A 158 -4.66 -0.61 32.80
CA ALA A 158 -3.23 -0.48 32.99
C ALA A 158 -2.84 -0.56 34.47
N GLY A 159 -1.82 -1.37 34.76
CA GLY A 159 -1.22 -1.50 36.08
C GLY A 159 -0.40 -0.27 36.51
N LEU A 160 0.25 -0.37 37.67
CA LEU A 160 1.08 0.72 38.25
C LEU A 160 2.24 1.17 37.34
N ASN A 161 2.72 0.28 36.49
CA ASN A 161 3.76 0.52 35.49
C ASN A 161 3.18 0.89 34.11
N GLY A 162 1.87 1.14 34.02
CA GLY A 162 1.17 1.44 32.76
C GLY A 162 0.93 0.25 31.86
N SER A 163 1.33 -0.98 32.21
CA SER A 163 1.17 -2.15 31.34
C SER A 163 -0.23 -2.74 31.39
N PHE A 164 -0.71 -3.24 30.24
CA PHE A 164 -1.98 -3.95 30.08
C PHE A 164 -1.82 -5.18 29.17
#